data_AF-A0A8T5XSE6-F1
#
_entry.id   AF-A0A8T5XSE6-F1
#
_cell.length_a   1.000
_cell.length_b   1.000
_cell.length_c   1.000
_cell.angle_alpha   90.00
_cell.angle_beta   90.00
_cell.angle_gamma   90.00
#
_symmetry.space_group_name_H-M   'P 1'
#
loop_
_entity.id
_entity.type
_entity.pdbx_description
1 polymer ?
#
loop_
_entity_poly.entity_id
_entity_poly.type
_entity_poly.pdbx_seq_one_letter_code
_entity_poly.pdbx_strand_id
1 'polypeptide(L)'
;MEITNVLNTQLDVLKKLLDCLKEEKELLIKEDADALKIIVDKKMDLMKKLDEIEKDRVSICGDKTMDDLALKSEKKKEILDIKESYTETIVKINEMQLTNQMLTKQSLDYANSMVNIFMKNKKKGVNNTYQANGKVNSGNKASMINQYK
;
A
#
# COMPACT_ATOMS: atom_id res chain seq x y z
N MET A 1 -14.23 -23.97 -22.30
CA MET A 1 -13.63 -23.92 -20.95
C MET A 1 -14.74 -23.97 -19.93
N GLU A 2 -14.66 -24.86 -18.94
CA GLU A 2 -15.63 -24.87 -17.84
C GLU A 2 -15.42 -23.62 -16.96
N ILE A 3 -16.51 -23.00 -16.55
CA ILE A 3 -16.54 -21.79 -15.71
C ILE A 3 -15.74 -22.00 -14.42
N THR A 4 -15.81 -23.20 -13.85
CA THR A 4 -15.06 -23.58 -12.64
C THR A 4 -13.54 -23.47 -12.82
N ASN A 5 -13.02 -23.74 -14.00
CA ASN A 5 -11.59 -23.59 -14.28
C ASN A 5 -11.18 -22.12 -14.33
N VAL A 6 -11.98 -21.25 -14.96
CA VAL A 6 -11.71 -19.80 -14.99
C VAL A 6 -11.68 -19.25 -13.56
N LEU A 7 -12.67 -19.62 -12.73
CA LEU A 7 -12.75 -19.17 -11.34
C LEU A 7 -11.58 -19.66 -10.47
N ASN A 8 -11.15 -20.91 -10.64
CA ASN A 8 -9.97 -21.43 -9.94
C ASN A 8 -8.68 -20.73 -10.39
N THR A 9 -8.58 -20.36 -11.67
CA THR A 9 -7.42 -19.63 -12.19
C THR A 9 -7.38 -18.20 -11.62
N GLN A 10 -8.54 -17.54 -11.50
CA GLN A 10 -8.64 -16.23 -10.82
C GLN A 10 -8.23 -16.33 -9.35
N LEU A 11 -8.70 -17.37 -8.64
CA LEU A 11 -8.34 -17.60 -7.23
C LEU A 11 -6.82 -17.80 -7.06
N ASP A 12 -6.17 -18.52 -7.97
CA ASP A 12 -4.73 -18.73 -7.94
C ASP A 12 -3.95 -17.42 -8.16
N VAL A 13 -4.40 -16.58 -9.10
CA VAL A 13 -3.82 -15.24 -9.32
C VAL A 13 -3.99 -14.35 -8.09
N LEU A 14 -5.15 -14.39 -7.42
CA LEU A 14 -5.36 -13.64 -6.18
C LEU A 14 -4.49 -14.15 -5.03
N LYS A 15 -4.28 -15.46 -4.89
CA LYS A 15 -3.36 -16.01 -3.89
C LYS A 15 -1.92 -15.55 -4.15
N LYS A 16 -1.47 -15.57 -5.40
CA LYS A 16 -0.17 -15.04 -5.80
C LYS A 16 -0.04 -13.55 -5.50
N LEU A 17 -1.10 -12.78 -5.71
CA LEU A 17 -1.14 -11.36 -5.37
C LEU A 17 -1.02 -11.16 -3.84
N LEU A 18 -1.72 -11.97 -3.05
CA LEU A 18 -1.62 -11.95 -1.59
C LEU A 18 -0.20 -12.25 -1.11
N ASP A 19 0.48 -13.21 -1.74
CA ASP A 19 1.87 -13.53 -1.38
C ASP A 19 2.84 -12.41 -1.79
N CYS A 20 2.66 -11.78 -2.95
CA CYS A 20 3.39 -10.56 -3.32
C CYS A 20 3.17 -9.42 -2.31
N LEU A 21 1.97 -9.29 -1.74
CA LEU A 21 1.69 -8.28 -0.72
C LEU A 21 2.38 -8.58 0.63
N LYS A 22 2.51 -9.86 0.99
CA LYS A 22 3.30 -10.26 2.17
C LYS A 22 4.79 -10.00 1.94
N GLU A 23 5.31 -10.34 0.77
CA GLU A 23 6.71 -10.05 0.42
C GLU A 23 6.98 -8.54 0.45
N GLU A 24 6.06 -7.72 -0.08
CA GLU A 24 6.16 -6.25 -0.01
C GLU A 24 6.24 -5.76 1.43
N LYS A 25 5.42 -6.30 2.34
CA LYS A 25 5.47 -5.94 3.76
C LYS A 25 6.86 -6.19 4.35
N GLU A 26 7.42 -7.37 4.10
CA GLU A 26 8.75 -7.74 4.59
C GLU A 26 9.86 -6.84 4.00
N LEU A 27 9.74 -6.45 2.74
CA LEU A 27 10.69 -5.52 2.11
C LEU A 27 10.54 -4.08 2.63
N LEU A 28 9.33 -3.62 2.88
CA LEU A 28 9.06 -2.31 3.50
C LEU A 28 9.68 -2.23 4.90
N ILE A 29 9.62 -3.32 5.68
CA ILE A 29 10.26 -3.41 7.00
C ILE A 29 11.79 -3.35 6.88
N LYS A 30 12.37 -3.94 5.82
CA LYS A 30 13.82 -3.95 5.57
C LYS A 30 14.35 -2.68 4.89
N GLU A 31 13.46 -1.77 4.49
CA GLU A 31 13.78 -0.53 3.76
C GLU A 31 14.54 -0.76 2.42
N ASP A 32 14.35 -1.91 1.78
CA ASP A 32 15.02 -2.24 0.51
C ASP A 32 14.24 -1.68 -0.70
N ALA A 33 14.65 -0.49 -1.15
CA ALA A 33 14.01 0.23 -2.25
C ALA A 33 14.13 -0.46 -3.62
N ASP A 34 15.23 -1.16 -3.89
CA ASP A 34 15.47 -1.81 -5.17
C ASP A 34 14.61 -3.07 -5.32
N ALA A 35 14.52 -3.87 -4.26
CA ALA A 35 13.64 -5.04 -4.22
C ALA A 35 12.15 -4.65 -4.27
N LEU A 36 11.76 -3.52 -3.66
CA LEU A 36 10.38 -3.02 -3.72
C LEU A 36 9.94 -2.71 -5.16
N LYS A 37 10.83 -2.12 -5.97
CA LYS A 37 10.53 -1.82 -7.38
C LYS A 37 10.18 -3.09 -8.16
N ILE A 38 10.93 -4.17 -7.94
CA ILE A 38 10.68 -5.48 -8.58
C ILE A 38 9.32 -6.03 -8.17
N ILE A 39 8.91 -5.87 -6.89
CA ILE A 39 7.59 -6.32 -6.43
C ILE A 39 6.46 -5.49 -7.06
N VAL A 40 6.63 -4.19 -7.21
CA VAL A 40 5.64 -3.33 -7.87
C VAL A 40 5.43 -3.76 -9.32
N ASP A 41 6.50 -4.07 -10.06
CA ASP A 41 6.40 -4.57 -11.43
C ASP A 41 5.66 -5.93 -11.49
N LYS A 42 5.99 -6.86 -10.59
CA LYS A 42 5.28 -8.15 -10.46
C LYS A 42 3.78 -7.98 -10.19
N LYS A 43 3.41 -7.04 -9.32
CA LYS A 43 2.00 -6.73 -9.04
C LYS A 43 1.29 -6.22 -10.29
N MET A 44 1.93 -5.31 -11.04
CA MET A 44 1.35 -4.77 -12.27
C MET A 44 1.09 -5.86 -13.30
N ASP A 45 1.99 -6.83 -13.43
CA ASP A 45 1.80 -7.97 -14.32
C ASP A 45 0.71 -8.93 -13.85
N LEU A 46 0.58 -9.16 -12.53
CA LEU A 46 -0.52 -9.95 -11.98
C LEU A 46 -1.88 -9.26 -12.18
N MET A 47 -1.94 -7.93 -12.08
CA MET A 47 -3.17 -7.17 -12.36
C MET A 47 -3.58 -7.27 -13.83
N LYS A 48 -2.63 -7.16 -14.77
CA LYS A 48 -2.92 -7.36 -16.20
C LYS A 48 -3.46 -8.75 -16.49
N LYS A 49 -2.87 -9.79 -15.88
CA LYS A 49 -3.36 -11.16 -16.01
C LYS A 49 -4.76 -11.32 -15.42
N LEU A 50 -5.04 -10.67 -14.30
CA LEU A 50 -6.38 -10.69 -13.70
C LEU A 50 -7.41 -10.02 -14.63
N ASP A 51 -7.06 -8.88 -15.24
CA ASP A 51 -7.91 -8.18 -16.21
C ASP A 51 -8.18 -9.02 -17.47
N GLU A 52 -7.18 -9.74 -17.97
CA GLU A 52 -7.35 -10.68 -19.09
C GLU A 52 -8.30 -11.82 -18.74
N ILE A 53 -8.11 -12.46 -17.58
CA ILE A 53 -8.97 -13.55 -17.13
C ILE A 53 -10.40 -13.05 -16.85
N GLU A 54 -10.56 -11.81 -16.38
CA GLU A 54 -11.88 -11.22 -16.18
C GLU A 54 -12.58 -10.92 -17.51
N LYS A 55 -11.84 -10.48 -18.54
CA LYS A 55 -12.40 -10.37 -19.90
C LYS A 55 -12.86 -11.73 -20.44
N ASP A 56 -12.08 -12.78 -20.18
CA ASP A 56 -12.47 -14.15 -20.55
C ASP A 56 -13.73 -14.60 -19.78
N ARG A 57 -13.83 -14.26 -18.49
CA ARG A 57 -15.03 -14.52 -17.67
C ARG A 57 -16.26 -13.81 -18.24
N VAL A 58 -16.13 -12.51 -18.54
CA VAL A 58 -17.22 -11.70 -19.12
C VAL A 58 -17.62 -12.23 -20.49
N SER A 59 -16.65 -12.67 -21.31
CA SER A 59 -16.94 -13.27 -22.62
C SER A 59 -17.68 -14.61 -22.52
N ILE A 60 -17.45 -15.40 -21.46
CA ILE A 60 -18.05 -16.73 -21.28
C ILE A 60 -19.40 -16.65 -20.54
N CYS A 61 -19.53 -15.80 -19.52
CA CYS A 61 -20.68 -15.74 -18.63
C CYS A 61 -21.60 -14.52 -18.86
N GLY A 62 -21.13 -13.49 -19.56
CA GLY A 62 -21.74 -12.15 -19.53
C GLY A 62 -21.67 -11.52 -18.14
N ASP A 63 -22.50 -10.52 -17.88
CA ASP A 63 -22.61 -9.80 -16.59
C ASP A 63 -23.23 -10.60 -15.43
N LYS A 64 -23.27 -11.94 -15.53
CA LYS A 64 -23.91 -12.76 -14.51
C LYS A 64 -23.02 -12.89 -13.28
N THR A 65 -23.65 -12.76 -12.12
CA THR A 65 -22.97 -12.88 -10.83
C THR A 65 -22.68 -14.34 -10.49
N MET A 66 -21.71 -14.60 -9.61
CA MET A 66 -21.42 -15.96 -9.12
C MET A 66 -22.67 -16.62 -8.49
N ASP A 67 -23.59 -15.84 -7.93
CA ASP A 67 -24.87 -16.32 -7.41
C ASP A 67 -25.83 -16.78 -8.52
N ASP A 68 -25.88 -16.06 -9.65
CA ASP A 68 -26.65 -16.46 -10.84
C ASP A 68 -26.11 -17.73 -11.51
N LEU A 69 -24.80 -17.94 -11.42
CA LEU A 69 -24.12 -19.14 -11.93
C LEU A 69 -24.35 -20.36 -11.02
N ALA A 70 -24.38 -20.15 -9.70
CA ALA A 70 -24.70 -21.20 -8.72
C ALA A 70 -26.18 -21.64 -8.76
N LEU A 71 -27.09 -20.75 -9.19
CA LEU A 71 -28.52 -21.05 -9.34
C LEU A 71 -28.85 -21.90 -10.59
N LYS A 72 -28.01 -21.83 -11.63
CA LYS A 72 -28.25 -22.49 -12.93
C LYS A 72 -27.48 -23.79 -13.17
N SER A 73 -26.60 -24.17 -12.25
CA SER A 73 -25.69 -25.31 -12.43
C SER A 73 -25.93 -26.42 -11.40
N GLU A 74 -25.76 -27.68 -11.81
CA GLU A 74 -25.83 -28.85 -10.91
C GLU A 74 -24.71 -28.85 -9.85
N LYS A 75 -23.61 -28.13 -10.08
CA LYS A 75 -22.44 -28.00 -9.20
C LYS A 75 -22.50 -26.78 -8.27
N LYS A 76 -23.69 -26.48 -7.73
CA LYS A 76 -23.94 -25.33 -6.84
C LYS A 76 -22.96 -25.25 -5.66
N LYS A 77 -22.61 -26.39 -5.07
CA LYS A 77 -21.75 -26.45 -3.87
C LYS A 77 -20.31 -26.02 -4.16
N GLU A 78 -19.72 -26.51 -5.25
CA GLU A 78 -18.35 -26.15 -5.65
C GLU A 78 -18.21 -24.66 -5.96
N ILE A 79 -19.21 -24.06 -6.61
CA ILE A 79 -19.19 -22.63 -6.92
C ILE A 79 -19.32 -21.78 -5.65
N LEU A 80 -20.11 -22.22 -4.67
CA LEU A 80 -20.24 -21.54 -3.38
C LEU A 80 -18.92 -21.57 -2.60
N ASP A 81 -18.26 -22.73 -2.54
CA ASP A 81 -16.98 -22.91 -1.85
C ASP A 81 -15.87 -22.05 -2.47
N ILE A 82 -15.86 -21.95 -3.82
CA ILE A 82 -14.95 -21.06 -4.54
C ILE A 82 -15.27 -19.60 -4.23
N LYS A 83 -16.55 -19.19 -4.21
CA LYS A 83 -16.98 -17.82 -3.89
C LYS A 83 -16.55 -17.42 -2.47
N GLU A 84 -16.72 -18.30 -1.50
CA GLU A 84 -16.29 -18.06 -0.12
C GLU A 84 -14.77 -17.85 -0.06
N SER A 85 -14.00 -18.76 -0.64
CA SER A 85 -12.54 -18.66 -0.74
C SER A 85 -12.08 -17.38 -1.45
N TYR A 86 -12.79 -16.99 -2.51
CA TYR A 86 -12.52 -15.78 -3.28
C TYR A 86 -12.74 -14.51 -2.45
N THR A 87 -13.87 -14.46 -1.74
CA THR A 87 -14.24 -13.34 -0.87
C THR A 87 -13.25 -13.20 0.28
N GLU A 88 -12.90 -14.31 0.95
CA GLU A 88 -11.87 -14.30 2.00
C GLU A 88 -10.52 -13.78 1.50
N THR A 89 -10.11 -14.22 0.30
CA THR A 89 -8.83 -13.81 -0.27
C THR A 89 -8.83 -12.31 -0.59
N ILE A 90 -9.94 -11.76 -1.09
CA ILE A 90 -10.10 -10.32 -1.31
C ILE A 90 -10.00 -9.53 -0.01
N VAL A 91 -10.66 -9.99 1.05
CA VAL A 91 -10.59 -9.34 2.36
C VAL A 91 -9.14 -9.28 2.85
N LYS A 92 -8.42 -10.41 2.79
CA LYS A 92 -7.00 -10.48 3.18
C LYS A 92 -6.10 -9.58 2.33
N ILE A 93 -6.36 -9.49 1.02
CA ILE A 93 -5.64 -8.60 0.11
C ILE A 93 -5.86 -7.14 0.52
N ASN A 94 -7.10 -6.74 0.80
CA ASN A 94 -7.42 -5.37 1.20
C ASN A 94 -6.75 -5.01 2.53
N GLU A 95 -6.80 -5.88 3.53
CA GLU A 95 -6.13 -5.68 4.82
C GLU A 95 -4.61 -5.53 4.66
N MET A 96 -3.99 -6.37 3.83
CA MET A 96 -2.55 -6.32 3.59
C MET A 96 -2.14 -5.06 2.82
N GLN A 97 -2.92 -4.67 1.81
CA GLN A 97 -2.68 -3.45 1.05
C GLN A 97 -2.79 -2.20 1.94
N LEU A 98 -3.80 -2.14 2.82
CA LEU A 98 -3.93 -1.07 3.81
C LEU A 98 -2.72 -1.03 4.75
N THR A 99 -2.26 -2.19 5.22
CA THR A 99 -1.07 -2.30 6.07
C THR A 99 0.17 -1.75 5.35
N ASN A 100 0.40 -2.15 4.10
CA ASN A 100 1.56 -1.71 3.33
C ASN A 100 1.51 -0.20 3.01
N GLN A 101 0.32 0.35 2.78
CA GLN A 101 0.12 1.80 2.66
C GLN A 101 0.46 2.53 3.96
N MET A 102 0.04 2.01 5.12
CA MET A 102 0.37 2.60 6.43
C MET A 102 1.87 2.57 6.70
N LEU A 103 2.54 1.44 6.42
CA LEU A 103 4.00 1.30 6.56
C LEU A 103 4.73 2.29 5.67
N THR A 104 4.33 2.39 4.39
CA THR A 104 4.92 3.35 3.44
C THR A 104 4.76 4.79 3.93
N LYS A 105 3.57 5.15 4.43
CA LYS A 105 3.31 6.49 4.99
C LYS A 105 4.19 6.75 6.21
N GLN A 106 4.33 5.78 7.11
CA GLN A 106 5.18 5.89 8.29
C GLN A 106 6.65 6.11 7.90
N SER A 107 7.18 5.35 6.94
CA SER A 107 8.54 5.53 6.43
C SER A 107 8.74 6.93 5.83
N LEU A 108 7.75 7.44 5.08
CA LEU A 108 7.78 8.79 4.53
C LEU A 108 7.77 9.88 5.62
N ASP A 109 6.90 9.75 6.62
CA ASP A 109 6.82 10.69 7.75
C ASP A 109 8.12 10.72 8.55
N TYR A 110 8.76 9.57 8.74
CA TYR A 110 10.08 9.45 9.37
C TYR A 110 11.16 10.16 8.55
N ALA A 111 11.23 9.89 7.24
CA ALA A 111 12.20 10.53 6.34
C ALA A 111 12.03 12.06 6.33
N ASN A 112 10.80 12.55 6.22
CA ASN A 112 10.48 13.98 6.28
C ASN A 112 10.88 14.62 7.62
N SER A 113 10.64 13.91 8.74
CA SER A 113 11.04 14.37 10.07
C SER A 113 12.55 14.49 10.19
N MET A 114 13.31 13.52 9.68
CA MET A 114 14.77 13.56 9.64
C MET A 114 15.29 14.71 8.79
N VAL A 115 14.77 14.90 7.57
CA VAL A 115 15.12 16.03 6.71
C VAL A 115 14.87 17.36 7.42
N ASN A 116 13.73 17.50 8.09
CA ASN A 116 13.39 18.70 8.85
C ASN A 116 14.38 18.96 10.01
N ILE A 117 14.82 17.92 10.72
CA ILE A 117 15.83 18.05 11.77
C ILE A 117 17.16 18.55 11.17
N PHE A 118 17.63 17.92 10.08
CA PHE A 118 18.86 18.34 9.41
C PHE A 118 18.77 19.78 8.86
N MET A 119 17.63 20.17 8.28
CA MET A 119 17.42 21.53 7.77
C MET A 119 17.30 22.58 8.89
N LYS A 120 16.63 22.26 10.02
CA LYS A 120 16.56 23.16 11.19
C LYS A 120 17.94 23.38 11.82
N ASN A 121 18.80 22.36 11.83
CA ASN A 121 20.18 22.48 12.31
C ASN A 121 21.04 23.38 11.39
N LYS A 122 20.78 23.39 10.07
CA LYS A 122 21.45 24.32 9.14
C LYS A 122 21.03 25.79 9.32
N LYS A 123 19.78 26.07 9.74
CA LYS A 123 19.30 27.45 9.98
C LYS A 123 19.77 28.06 11.31
N LYS A 124 20.29 27.27 12.25
CA LYS A 124 20.96 27.76 13.47
C LYS A 124 22.42 28.19 13.24
N GLY A 125 22.90 28.19 12.00
CA GLY A 125 24.21 28.72 11.61
C GLY A 125 24.26 30.24 11.43
N VAL A 126 23.17 30.97 11.67
CA VAL A 126 23.18 32.44 11.72
C VAL A 126 23.20 32.90 13.18
N ASN A 127 24.42 33.06 13.68
CA ASN A 127 24.85 34.02 14.72
C ASN A 127 24.10 34.03 16.06
N ASN A 128 24.29 33.00 16.88
CA ASN A 128 24.21 33.17 18.35
C ASN A 128 25.53 32.77 19.03
N THR A 129 26.64 33.14 18.41
CA THR A 129 27.97 32.98 19.01
C THR A 129 28.22 34.13 19.98
N TYR A 130 28.74 33.82 21.18
CA TYR A 130 29.23 34.83 22.10
C TYR A 130 30.39 35.59 21.46
N GLN A 131 30.34 36.92 21.48
CA GLN A 131 31.50 37.72 21.14
C GLN A 131 32.58 37.56 22.22
N ALA A 132 33.85 37.86 21.91
CA ALA A 132 34.98 37.77 22.86
C ALA A 132 34.80 38.62 24.14
N ASN A 133 33.79 39.49 24.18
CA ASN A 133 33.38 40.32 25.32
C ASN A 133 32.24 39.69 26.16
N GLY A 134 31.83 38.45 25.88
CA GLY A 134 30.77 37.74 26.61
C GLY A 134 29.34 38.16 26.28
N LYS A 135 29.10 39.06 25.32
CA LYS A 135 27.75 39.46 24.90
C LYS A 135 27.21 38.58 23.78
N VAL A 136 25.95 38.17 23.91
CA VAL A 136 25.21 37.44 22.86
C VAL A 136 24.74 38.45 21.80
N ASN A 137 24.97 38.15 20.52
CA ASN A 137 24.52 39.00 19.42
C ASN A 137 23.00 38.85 19.22
N SER A 138 22.20 39.67 19.92
CA SER A 138 20.74 39.67 19.79
C SER A 138 20.29 40.45 18.55
N GLY A 139 20.36 39.79 17.40
CA GLY A 139 19.67 40.25 16.20
C GLY A 139 18.14 40.20 16.40
N ASN A 140 17.53 41.39 16.43
CA ASN A 140 16.09 41.71 16.47
C ASN A 140 15.31 41.39 17.76
N LYS A 141 14.97 42.49 18.47
CA LYS A 141 13.89 42.57 19.46
C LYS A 141 12.54 42.30 18.79
N ALA A 142 12.06 41.06 18.82
CA ALA A 142 10.63 40.79 18.72
C ALA A 142 10.03 41.05 20.12
N SER A 143 9.16 42.06 20.19
CA SER A 143 8.44 42.48 21.39
C SER A 143 7.70 41.32 22.04
N MET A 144 8.12 40.94 23.24
CA MET A 144 7.43 40.00 24.12
C MET A 144 6.25 40.71 24.81
N ILE A 145 5.25 41.15 24.06
CA ILE A 145 3.94 41.55 24.61
C ILE A 145 2.85 41.16 23.60
N ASN A 146 2.24 39.99 23.81
CA ASN A 146 0.79 39.89 23.93
C ASN A 146 0.42 38.51 24.51
N GLN A 147 0.31 38.46 25.84
CA GLN A 147 -0.44 37.42 26.53
C GLN A 147 -1.77 38.05 26.99
N TYR A 148 -2.87 37.36 26.69
CA TYR A 148 -4.26 37.57 27.15
C TYR A 148 -5.05 38.74 26.56
N LYS A 149 -5.96 38.41 25.63
CA LYS A 149 -7.42 38.59 25.82
C LYS A 149 -8.20 37.69 24.86
#